data_AF-A0A0C9R6Q9-F1
#
_entry.id   AF-A0A0C9R6Q9-F1
#
_cell.length_a   1.000
_cell.length_b   1.000
_cell.length_c   1.000
_cell.angle_alpha   90.00
_cell.angle_beta   90.00
_cell.angle_gamma   90.00
#
_symmetry.space_group_name_H-M   'P 1'
#
loop_
_entity.id
_entity.type
_entity.pdbx_description
1 polymer ?
#
loop_
_entity_poly.entity_id
_entity_poly.type
_entity_poly.pdbx_seq_one_letter_code
_entity_poly.pdbx_strand_id
1 'polypeptide(L)'
;MKESDSRRIFYFLCINLMFTGVELLYGMWTNSLGLISDGFHMLFDCSALVMGLAAALLARRSATRTFPFGYGRVEVLSGFMNGLFLVVIAFMVFSEAVTRLFDPPQVKTERLLTVSVIGLLVNLVGIFAFRHTHSHSHGAGHGHSHHSHSHAHNHGHSHTAANANLQGVFLHILADTLGSVGVIVSSLLIDQFGLLVADPLCSVFIAVLIFVSVLPLLKHSSMILVLRTPCQIEGKRLSSVLGKVLKIEGVLSYRNEHFW
;
A
#
# COMPACT_ATOMS: atom_id res chain seq x y z
N MET A 1 13.37 5.57 -7.30
CA MET A 1 13.80 4.90 -6.05
C MET A 1 15.33 4.92 -5.98
N LYS A 2 15.91 5.58 -4.97
CA LYS A 2 17.37 5.55 -4.75
C LYS A 2 17.74 4.14 -4.27
N GLU A 3 18.97 3.71 -4.51
CA GLU A 3 19.48 2.41 -4.05
C GLU A 3 19.31 2.17 -2.52
N SER A 4 19.21 3.26 -1.75
CA SER A 4 18.91 3.24 -0.31
C SER A 4 17.51 2.72 0.00
N ASP A 5 16.53 3.04 -0.85
CA ASP A 5 15.11 2.78 -0.57
C ASP A 5 14.79 1.31 -0.83
N SER A 6 15.33 0.73 -1.91
CA SER A 6 15.23 -0.71 -2.19
C SER A 6 15.86 -1.57 -1.09
N ARG A 7 17.02 -1.15 -0.56
CA ARG A 7 17.68 -1.86 0.55
C ARG A 7 16.85 -1.83 1.82
N ARG A 8 16.22 -0.70 2.16
CA ARG A 8 15.32 -0.58 3.32
C ARG A 8 14.09 -1.47 3.19
N ILE A 9 13.46 -1.51 2.01
CA ILE A 9 12.33 -2.41 1.73
C ILE A 9 12.75 -3.87 1.88
N PHE A 10 13.94 -4.23 1.40
CA PHE A 10 14.48 -5.58 1.54
C PHE A 10 14.74 -5.95 3.01
N TYR A 11 15.38 -5.08 3.81
CA TYR A 11 15.59 -5.35 5.23
C TYR A 11 14.28 -5.47 6.00
N PHE A 12 13.31 -4.59 5.73
CA PHE A 12 11.98 -4.67 6.32
C PHE A 12 11.29 -6.00 5.97
N LEU A 13 11.34 -6.40 4.69
CA LEU A 13 10.83 -7.69 4.23
C LEU A 13 11.49 -8.86 4.98
N CYS A 14 12.82 -8.84 5.17
CA CYS A 14 13.50 -9.90 5.90
C CYS A 14 13.04 -9.98 7.36
N ILE A 15 12.85 -8.84 8.03
CA ILE A 15 12.37 -8.78 9.41
C ILE A 15 10.94 -9.31 9.49
N ASN A 16 10.03 -8.84 8.63
CA ASN A 16 8.64 -9.31 8.58
C ASN A 16 8.58 -10.82 8.31
N LEU A 17 9.31 -11.32 7.31
CA LEU A 17 9.32 -12.74 6.98
C LEU A 17 9.86 -13.60 8.12
N MET A 18 10.89 -13.13 8.83
CA MET A 18 11.42 -13.81 10.00
C MET A 18 10.39 -13.86 11.12
N PHE A 19 9.71 -12.74 11.39
CA PHE A 19 8.65 -12.67 12.39
C PHE A 19 7.47 -13.59 12.05
N THR A 20 6.99 -13.56 10.80
CA THR A 20 5.95 -14.47 10.30
C THR A 20 6.35 -15.94 10.48
N GLY A 21 7.62 -16.29 10.23
CA GLY A 21 8.13 -17.63 10.46
C GLY A 21 8.07 -18.04 11.93
N VAL A 22 8.49 -17.14 12.83
CA VAL A 22 8.42 -17.37 14.29
C VAL A 22 6.98 -17.56 14.75
N GLU A 23 6.05 -16.75 14.24
CA GLU A 23 4.64 -16.80 14.60
C GLU A 23 3.96 -18.09 14.13
N LEU A 24 4.20 -18.50 12.88
CA LEU A 24 3.71 -19.79 12.36
C LEU A 24 4.28 -20.98 13.16
N LEU A 25 5.57 -20.97 13.47
CA LEU A 25 6.20 -22.02 14.28
C LEU A 25 5.62 -22.06 15.71
N TYR A 26 5.42 -20.89 16.32
CA TYR A 26 4.83 -20.78 17.65
C TYR A 26 3.35 -21.19 17.65
N GLY A 27 2.59 -20.86 16.59
CA GLY A 27 1.21 -21.28 16.39
C GLY A 27 1.07 -22.79 16.24
N MET A 28 1.95 -23.42 15.46
CA MET A 28 2.01 -24.89 15.34
C MET A 28 2.40 -25.55 16.66
N TRP A 29 3.40 -25.03 17.37
CA TRP A 29 3.81 -25.60 18.64
C TRP A 29 2.71 -25.48 19.72
N THR A 30 1.97 -24.38 19.70
CA THR A 30 0.87 -24.15 20.65
C THR A 30 -0.47 -24.75 20.20
N ASN A 31 -0.53 -25.40 19.03
CA ASN A 31 -1.75 -25.88 18.36
C ASN A 31 -2.87 -24.83 18.31
N SER A 32 -2.50 -23.56 18.15
CA SER A 32 -3.45 -22.45 18.13
C SER A 32 -3.85 -22.12 16.70
N LEU A 33 -5.04 -22.55 16.28
CA LEU A 33 -5.59 -22.27 14.95
C LEU A 33 -5.68 -20.76 14.67
N GLY A 34 -6.03 -19.95 15.68
CA GLY A 34 -6.12 -18.49 15.54
C GLY A 34 -4.76 -17.86 15.24
N LEU A 35 -3.69 -18.32 15.88
CA LEU A 35 -2.34 -17.83 15.67
C LEU A 35 -1.75 -18.33 14.34
N ILE A 36 -2.10 -19.55 13.93
CA ILE A 36 -1.73 -20.08 12.61
C ILE A 36 -2.41 -19.24 11.50
N SER A 37 -3.68 -18.89 11.68
CA SER A 37 -4.43 -18.03 10.75
C SER A 37 -3.77 -16.64 10.60
N ASP A 38 -3.36 -16.02 11.71
CA ASP A 38 -2.65 -14.73 11.71
C ASP A 38 -1.29 -14.81 10.99
N GLY A 39 -0.53 -15.88 11.24
CA GLY A 39 0.73 -16.14 10.54
C GLY A 39 0.56 -16.33 9.02
N PHE A 40 -0.52 -16.98 8.55
CA PHE A 40 -0.79 -17.11 7.11
C PHE A 40 -1.18 -15.79 6.48
N HIS A 41 -1.97 -14.96 7.17
CA HIS A 41 -2.27 -13.60 6.76
C HIS A 41 -0.98 -12.79 6.52
N MET A 42 -0.07 -12.77 7.52
CA MET A 42 1.22 -12.06 7.40
C MET A 42 2.14 -12.63 6.32
N LEU A 43 1.99 -13.91 5.98
CA LEU A 43 2.75 -14.52 4.89
C LEU A 43 2.28 -13.99 3.52
N PHE A 44 0.97 -13.83 3.33
CA PHE A 44 0.42 -13.23 2.11
C PHE A 44 0.85 -11.77 1.98
N ASP A 45 0.92 -11.03 3.07
CA ASP A 45 1.47 -9.68 3.13
C ASP A 45 2.93 -9.61 2.66
N CYS A 46 3.78 -10.51 3.19
CA CYS A 46 5.17 -10.62 2.75
C CYS A 46 5.27 -10.94 1.26
N SER A 47 4.40 -11.80 0.73
CA SER A 47 4.37 -12.13 -0.70
C SER A 47 4.08 -10.90 -1.58
N ALA A 48 3.21 -10.00 -1.11
CA ALA A 48 2.89 -8.76 -1.79
C ALA A 48 4.08 -7.79 -1.81
N LEU A 49 4.82 -7.69 -0.70
CA LEU A 49 6.06 -6.92 -0.61
C LEU A 49 7.16 -7.47 -1.54
N VAL A 50 7.31 -8.80 -1.61
CA VAL A 50 8.25 -9.47 -2.53
C VAL A 50 7.94 -9.11 -3.97
N MET A 51 6.67 -9.23 -4.38
CA MET A 51 6.25 -8.85 -5.73
C MET A 51 6.53 -7.36 -6.01
N GLY A 52 6.20 -6.49 -5.05
CA GLY A 52 6.47 -5.06 -5.15
C GLY A 52 7.95 -4.73 -5.34
N LEU A 53 8.84 -5.39 -4.59
CA LEU A 53 10.28 -5.22 -4.73
C LEU A 53 10.79 -5.77 -6.06
N ALA A 54 10.36 -6.97 -6.45
CA ALA A 54 10.74 -7.58 -7.73
C ALA A 54 10.30 -6.71 -8.91
N ALA A 55 9.08 -6.16 -8.87
CA ALA A 55 8.57 -5.25 -9.88
C ALA A 55 9.38 -3.95 -9.97
N ALA A 56 9.76 -3.37 -8.83
CA ALA A 56 10.61 -2.18 -8.78
C ALA A 56 12.02 -2.44 -9.35
N LEU A 57 12.56 -3.65 -9.17
CA LEU A 57 13.85 -4.04 -9.76
C LEU A 57 13.71 -4.28 -11.28
N LEU A 58 12.62 -4.91 -11.72
CA LEU A 58 12.35 -5.16 -13.14
C LEU A 58 12.09 -3.86 -13.92
N ALA A 59 11.36 -2.91 -13.34
CA ALA A 59 11.05 -1.64 -13.99
C ALA A 59 12.29 -0.77 -14.30
N ARG A 60 13.42 -1.04 -13.64
CA ARG A 60 14.71 -0.39 -13.92
C ARG A 60 15.43 -0.93 -15.15
N ARG A 61 15.01 -2.09 -15.68
CA ARG A 61 15.64 -2.66 -16.87
C ARG A 61 15.30 -1.84 -18.11
N SER A 62 16.31 -1.62 -18.95
CA SER A 62 16.17 -0.98 -20.26
C SER A 62 15.25 -1.78 -21.18
N ALA A 63 14.70 -1.11 -22.19
CA ALA A 63 13.86 -1.74 -23.20
C ALA A 63 14.59 -2.85 -23.97
N THR A 64 13.86 -3.91 -24.29
CA THR A 64 14.36 -5.07 -25.05
C THR A 64 13.55 -5.19 -26.34
N ARG A 65 14.02 -5.95 -27.34
CA ARG A 65 13.27 -6.21 -28.59
C ARG A 65 11.87 -6.79 -28.35
N THR A 66 11.69 -7.62 -27.32
CA THR A 66 10.39 -8.17 -26.92
C THR A 66 9.51 -7.17 -26.16
N PHE A 67 10.11 -6.19 -25.47
CA PHE A 67 9.41 -5.15 -24.70
C PHE A 67 9.91 -3.75 -25.10
N PRO A 68 9.44 -3.22 -26.26
CA PRO A 68 9.99 -1.98 -26.84
C PRO A 68 9.77 -0.74 -25.98
N PHE A 69 8.70 -0.73 -25.17
CA PHE A 69 8.36 0.37 -24.26
C PHE A 69 9.00 0.23 -22.87
N GLY A 70 9.83 -0.80 -22.65
CA GLY A 70 10.44 -1.09 -21.35
C GLY A 70 9.50 -1.72 -20.32
N TYR A 71 9.97 -1.81 -19.08
CA TYR A 71 9.30 -2.56 -18.00
C TYR A 71 8.53 -1.67 -17.01
N GLY A 72 8.34 -0.38 -17.30
CA GLY A 72 7.73 0.57 -16.36
C GLY A 72 6.31 0.19 -15.90
N ARG A 73 5.55 -0.55 -16.71
CA ARG A 73 4.19 -1.01 -16.35
C ARG A 73 4.16 -2.19 -15.39
N VAL A 74 5.29 -2.87 -15.17
CA VAL A 74 5.38 -3.99 -14.21
C VAL A 74 5.15 -3.48 -12.78
N GLU A 75 5.59 -2.26 -12.45
CA GLU A 75 5.28 -1.62 -11.16
C GLU A 75 3.78 -1.40 -10.95
N VAL A 76 3.08 -0.95 -11.99
CA VAL A 76 1.61 -0.73 -11.96
C VAL A 76 0.88 -2.05 -11.80
N LEU A 77 1.31 -3.08 -12.54
CA LEU A 77 0.75 -4.43 -12.43
C LEU A 77 0.95 -5.01 -11.03
N SER A 78 2.14 -4.85 -10.44
CA SER A 78 2.42 -5.27 -9.08
C SER A 78 1.57 -4.52 -8.05
N GLY A 79 1.39 -3.21 -8.22
CA GLY A 79 0.50 -2.41 -7.35
C GLY A 79 -0.95 -2.87 -7.43
N PHE A 80 -1.43 -3.24 -8.62
CA PHE A 80 -2.76 -3.82 -8.81
C PHE A 80 -2.89 -5.19 -8.14
N MET A 81 -1.90 -6.08 -8.31
CA MET A 81 -1.87 -7.39 -7.64
C MET A 81 -1.81 -7.28 -6.11
N ASN A 82 -1.02 -6.35 -5.58
CA ASN A 82 -0.99 -6.05 -4.15
C ASN A 82 -2.37 -5.58 -3.65
N GLY A 83 -3.04 -4.68 -4.38
CA GLY A 83 -4.42 -4.31 -4.08
C GLY A 83 -5.37 -5.50 -4.06
N LEU A 84 -5.23 -6.46 -4.98
CA LEU A 84 -6.07 -7.65 -5.00
C LEU A 84 -5.83 -8.55 -3.77
N PHE A 85 -4.57 -8.73 -3.36
CA PHE A 85 -4.23 -9.46 -2.13
C PHE A 85 -4.82 -8.79 -0.90
N LEU A 86 -4.72 -7.46 -0.78
CA LEU A 86 -5.33 -6.74 0.34
C LEU A 86 -6.86 -6.90 0.39
N VAL A 87 -7.55 -7.03 -0.74
CA VAL A 87 -8.99 -7.35 -0.76
C VAL A 87 -9.25 -8.76 -0.23
N VAL A 88 -8.45 -9.74 -0.64
CA VAL A 88 -8.57 -11.14 -0.17
C VAL A 88 -8.31 -11.21 1.34
N ILE A 89 -7.26 -10.54 1.81
CA ILE A 89 -6.90 -10.41 3.23
C ILE A 89 -8.04 -9.75 4.01
N ALA A 90 -8.56 -8.62 3.55
CA ALA A 90 -9.67 -7.95 4.22
C ALA A 90 -10.91 -8.86 4.34
N PHE A 91 -11.20 -9.64 3.30
CA PHE A 91 -12.29 -10.61 3.35
C PHE A 91 -12.03 -11.75 4.33
N MET A 92 -10.79 -12.29 4.38
CA MET A 92 -10.41 -13.32 5.34
C MET A 92 -10.52 -12.82 6.79
N VAL A 93 -9.96 -11.64 7.09
CA VAL A 93 -10.04 -11.03 8.43
C VAL A 93 -11.49 -10.75 8.82
N PHE A 94 -12.30 -10.24 7.89
CA PHE A 94 -13.73 -10.02 8.13
C PHE A 94 -14.47 -11.33 8.45
N SER A 95 -14.24 -12.40 7.68
CA SER A 95 -14.87 -13.69 7.89
C SER A 95 -14.48 -14.31 9.24
N GLU A 96 -13.21 -14.22 9.61
CA GLU A 96 -12.69 -14.67 10.91
C GLU A 96 -13.34 -13.88 12.06
N ALA A 97 -13.41 -12.56 11.93
CA ALA A 97 -14.03 -11.69 12.94
C ALA A 97 -15.52 -11.98 13.12
N VAL A 98 -16.27 -12.21 12.03
CA VAL A 98 -17.68 -12.61 12.10
C VAL A 98 -17.84 -13.96 12.78
N THR A 99 -16.95 -14.92 12.51
CA THR A 99 -17.00 -16.24 13.15
C THR A 99 -16.78 -16.13 14.67
N ARG A 100 -15.80 -15.33 15.11
CA ARG A 100 -15.54 -15.07 16.53
C ARG A 100 -16.67 -14.34 17.26
N LEU A 101 -17.52 -13.61 16.53
CA LEU A 101 -18.70 -12.95 17.10
C LEU A 101 -19.78 -13.97 17.50
N PHE A 102 -19.93 -15.06 16.74
CA PHE A 102 -20.95 -16.08 16.98
C PHE A 102 -20.45 -17.23 17.87
N ASP A 103 -19.18 -17.60 17.75
CA ASP A 103 -18.55 -18.63 18.57
C ASP A 103 -17.24 -18.08 19.16
N PRO A 104 -17.29 -17.40 20.33
CA PRO A 104 -16.11 -16.78 20.93
C PRO A 104 -15.14 -17.88 21.39
N PRO A 105 -13.97 -18.03 20.75
CA PRO A 105 -13.02 -19.04 21.16
C PRO A 105 -12.46 -18.69 22.54
N GLN A 106 -12.28 -19.69 23.41
CA GLN A 106 -11.58 -19.53 24.69
C GLN A 106 -10.07 -19.38 24.45
N VAL A 107 -9.65 -18.28 23.83
CA VAL A 107 -8.23 -18.00 23.60
C VAL A 107 -7.66 -17.32 24.83
N LYS A 108 -6.50 -17.80 25.30
CA LYS A 108 -5.76 -17.16 26.39
C LYS A 108 -5.24 -15.80 25.91
N THR A 109 -5.92 -14.73 26.34
CA THR A 109 -5.66 -13.32 25.99
C THR A 109 -4.18 -12.92 26.14
N GLU A 110 -3.47 -13.51 27.11
CA GLU A 110 -2.05 -13.28 27.38
C GLU A 110 -1.14 -13.57 26.17
N ARG A 111 -1.46 -14.58 25.36
CA ARG A 111 -0.65 -14.96 24.19
C ARG A 111 -0.87 -13.99 23.03
N LEU A 112 -2.13 -13.61 22.80
CA LEU A 112 -2.53 -12.63 21.78
C LEU A 112 -1.86 -11.27 22.03
N LEU A 113 -1.91 -10.78 23.28
CA LEU A 113 -1.32 -9.49 23.63
C LEU A 113 0.20 -9.47 23.37
N THR A 114 0.92 -10.53 23.75
CA THR A 114 2.37 -10.63 23.53
C THR A 114 2.71 -10.57 22.04
N VAL A 115 2.00 -11.34 21.21
CA VAL A 115 2.23 -11.39 19.76
C VAL A 115 1.90 -10.04 19.11
N SER A 116 0.78 -9.40 19.48
CA SER A 116 0.41 -8.09 18.95
C SER A 116 1.37 -6.97 19.34
N VAL A 117 1.96 -7.01 20.54
CA VAL A 117 3.00 -6.05 20.96
C VAL A 117 4.27 -6.23 20.13
N ILE A 118 4.71 -7.48 19.89
CA ILE A 118 5.90 -7.73 19.06
C ILE A 118 5.62 -7.33 17.60
N GLY A 119 4.45 -7.68 17.06
CA GLY A 119 4.02 -7.27 15.72
C GLY A 119 3.97 -5.75 15.56
N LEU A 120 3.46 -5.03 16.57
CA LEU A 120 3.46 -3.57 16.58
C LEU A 120 4.88 -3.00 16.52
N LEU A 121 5.83 -3.55 17.29
CA LEU A 121 7.22 -3.10 17.27
C LEU A 121 7.86 -3.32 15.89
N VAL A 122 7.63 -4.48 15.28
CA VAL A 122 8.12 -4.79 13.93
C VAL A 122 7.56 -3.81 12.90
N ASN A 123 6.25 -3.57 12.92
CA ASN A 123 5.60 -2.64 12.01
C ASN A 123 6.05 -1.18 12.24
N LEU A 124 6.34 -0.78 13.49
CA LEU A 124 6.88 0.55 13.82
C LEU A 124 8.29 0.75 13.27
N VAL A 125 9.14 -0.29 13.32
CA VAL A 125 10.45 -0.28 12.65
C VAL A 125 10.28 -0.08 11.15
N GLY A 126 9.28 -0.72 10.54
CA GLY A 126 8.87 -0.47 9.16
C GLY A 126 8.55 1.00 8.91
N ILE A 127 7.58 1.57 9.64
CA ILE A 127 7.20 2.98 9.49
C ILE A 127 8.40 3.92 9.63
N PHE A 128 9.29 3.70 10.61
CA PHE A 128 10.46 4.55 10.81
C PHE A 128 11.47 4.44 9.64
N ALA A 129 11.66 3.23 9.10
CA ALA A 129 12.50 3.01 7.93
C ALA A 129 11.97 3.75 6.68
N PHE A 130 10.64 3.85 6.54
CA PHE A 130 9.95 4.54 5.43
C PHE A 130 9.81 6.06 5.62
N ARG A 131 9.59 6.57 6.86
CA ARG A 131 9.40 8.02 7.13
C ARG A 131 10.61 8.88 6.80
N HIS A 132 11.82 8.32 6.85
CA HIS A 132 13.03 9.08 6.51
C HIS A 132 13.18 9.40 5.01
N THR A 133 12.34 8.85 4.15
CA THR A 133 12.34 9.15 2.70
C THR A 133 11.62 10.47 2.37
N HIS A 134 10.87 11.06 3.32
CA HIS A 134 10.07 12.28 3.12
C HIS A 134 10.49 13.51 3.95
N SER A 135 11.60 13.46 4.69
CA SER A 135 12.00 14.54 5.62
C SER A 135 13.17 15.41 5.16
N HIS A 136 13.31 15.70 3.85
CA HIS A 136 14.25 16.73 3.39
C HIS A 136 13.71 17.54 2.20
N SER A 137 12.83 18.50 2.45
CA SER A 137 12.75 19.71 1.61
C SER A 137 12.29 20.95 2.38
N HIS A 138 13.00 21.33 3.44
CA HIS A 138 12.95 22.71 3.94
C HIS A 138 14.36 23.20 4.26
N GLY A 139 15.15 23.43 3.20
CA GLY A 139 16.24 24.40 3.26
C GLY A 139 15.64 25.78 3.07
N ALA A 140 15.38 26.48 4.18
CA ALA A 140 15.02 27.88 4.20
C ALA A 140 16.20 28.71 3.65
N GLY A 141 16.00 29.36 2.51
CA GLY A 141 16.86 30.39 1.95
C GLY A 141 16.00 31.56 1.50
N HIS A 142 15.99 32.63 2.30
CA HIS A 142 15.32 33.89 2.02
C HIS A 142 15.92 34.60 0.79
N GLY A 143 15.07 35.12 -0.09
CA GLY A 143 15.40 36.06 -1.16
C GLY A 143 14.13 36.68 -1.73
N HIS A 144 14.02 38.01 -1.67
CA HIS A 144 12.78 38.79 -1.85
C HIS A 144 12.28 38.93 -3.29
N SER A 145 10.96 39.19 -3.42
CA SER A 145 10.33 40.32 -4.16
C SER A 145 9.26 39.99 -5.25
N HIS A 146 8.10 40.64 -5.06
CA HIS A 146 6.97 41.02 -5.95
C HIS A 146 6.27 40.02 -6.90
N HIS A 147 4.99 39.70 -6.62
CA HIS A 147 3.79 40.19 -7.32
C HIS A 147 2.56 39.31 -7.00
N SER A 148 1.44 39.96 -6.68
CA SER A 148 0.16 39.35 -6.36
C SER A 148 -0.62 38.92 -7.61
N HIS A 149 -0.86 37.61 -7.76
CA HIS A 149 -1.97 37.09 -8.54
C HIS A 149 -2.61 35.89 -7.82
N SER A 150 -3.90 36.04 -7.52
CA SER A 150 -4.76 35.02 -6.93
C SER A 150 -5.06 33.93 -7.96
N HIS A 151 -4.36 32.80 -7.86
CA HIS A 151 -4.74 31.56 -8.51
C HIS A 151 -5.13 30.53 -7.44
N ALA A 152 -6.38 30.07 -7.52
CA ALA A 152 -6.86 28.93 -6.78
C ALA A 152 -6.09 27.69 -7.25
N HIS A 153 -5.06 27.31 -6.48
CA HIS A 153 -4.32 26.08 -6.70
C HIS A 153 -5.13 24.92 -6.13
N ASN A 154 -5.86 24.23 -7.01
CA ASN A 154 -6.29 22.88 -6.74
C ASN A 154 -5.04 21.99 -6.76
N HIS A 155 -4.53 21.64 -5.57
CA HIS A 155 -3.40 20.73 -5.41
C HIS A 155 -3.82 19.30 -5.80
N GLY A 156 -3.80 19.02 -7.10
CA GLY A 156 -3.79 17.64 -7.59
C GLY A 156 -2.43 17.03 -7.30
N HIS A 157 -2.31 16.33 -6.16
CA HIS A 157 -1.12 15.54 -5.84
C HIS A 157 -0.92 14.47 -6.92
N SER A 158 0.05 14.72 -7.81
CA SER A 158 0.47 13.78 -8.83
C SER A 158 1.34 12.69 -8.19
N HIS A 159 0.73 11.60 -7.79
CA HIS A 159 1.49 10.40 -7.45
C HIS A 159 1.94 9.76 -8.77
N THR A 160 3.21 9.98 -9.15
CA THR A 160 3.87 9.28 -10.26
C THR A 160 3.77 7.76 -10.02
N ALA A 161 3.60 6.93 -11.05
CA ALA A 161 3.32 5.48 -10.91
C ALA A 161 4.30 4.69 -9.99
N ALA A 162 5.56 5.09 -9.89
CA ALA A 162 6.52 4.53 -8.94
C ALA A 162 6.10 4.74 -7.46
N ASN A 163 5.31 5.77 -7.18
CA ASN A 163 4.71 6.02 -5.88
C ASN A 163 3.55 5.08 -5.59
N ALA A 164 2.85 4.50 -6.59
CA ALA A 164 1.68 3.67 -6.34
C ALA A 164 2.05 2.35 -5.64
N ASN A 165 3.15 1.72 -6.07
CA ASN A 165 3.66 0.51 -5.41
C ASN A 165 4.12 0.82 -3.97
N LEU A 166 4.92 1.88 -3.78
CA LEU A 166 5.34 2.34 -2.45
C LEU A 166 4.16 2.76 -1.56
N GLN A 167 3.14 3.38 -2.13
CA GLN A 167 1.92 3.78 -1.44
C GLN A 167 1.10 2.57 -1.04
N GLY A 168 1.03 1.53 -1.88
CA GLY A 168 0.42 0.25 -1.53
C GLY A 168 1.15 -0.41 -0.34
N VAL A 169 2.48 -0.46 -0.37
CA VAL A 169 3.30 -0.95 0.74
C VAL A 169 3.08 -0.12 2.01
N PHE A 170 3.06 1.20 1.91
CA PHE A 170 2.86 2.09 3.05
C PHE A 170 1.47 1.95 3.67
N LEU A 171 0.41 1.95 2.85
CA LEU A 171 -0.97 1.77 3.30
C LEU A 171 -1.15 0.41 3.98
N HIS A 172 -0.47 -0.62 3.46
CA HIS A 172 -0.45 -1.94 4.06
C HIS A 172 0.22 -1.95 5.45
N ILE A 173 1.44 -1.42 5.59
CA ILE A 173 2.12 -1.33 6.90
C ILE A 173 1.27 -0.52 7.89
N LEU A 174 0.62 0.56 7.42
CA LEU A 174 -0.27 1.36 8.24
C LEU A 174 -1.47 0.54 8.72
N ALA A 175 -2.11 -0.24 7.84
CA ALA A 175 -3.19 -1.13 8.21
C ALA A 175 -2.77 -2.15 9.27
N ASP A 176 -1.59 -2.76 9.11
CA ASP A 176 -1.08 -3.74 10.09
C ASP A 176 -0.79 -3.07 11.44
N THR A 177 -0.22 -1.85 11.46
CA THR A 177 -0.05 -1.11 12.72
C THR A 177 -1.36 -0.80 13.41
N LEU A 178 -2.37 -0.34 12.66
CA LEU A 178 -3.70 -0.08 13.19
C LEU A 178 -4.35 -1.37 13.68
N GLY A 179 -4.09 -2.48 12.99
CA GLY A 179 -4.45 -3.83 13.38
C GLY A 179 -3.90 -4.21 14.76
N SER A 180 -2.58 -4.15 14.92
CA SER A 180 -1.92 -4.49 16.18
C SER A 180 -2.38 -3.59 17.33
N VAL A 181 -2.54 -2.28 17.09
CA VAL A 181 -3.07 -1.36 18.11
C VAL A 181 -4.51 -1.72 18.50
N GLY A 182 -5.35 -2.05 17.50
CA GLY A 182 -6.72 -2.49 17.72
C GLY A 182 -6.81 -3.72 18.62
N VAL A 183 -6.00 -4.74 18.34
CA VAL A 183 -5.94 -5.98 19.13
C VAL A 183 -5.40 -5.76 20.55
N ILE A 184 -4.44 -4.86 20.73
CA ILE A 184 -3.94 -4.50 22.07
C ILE A 184 -5.05 -3.83 22.88
N VAL A 185 -5.76 -2.85 22.29
CA VAL A 185 -6.86 -2.15 22.97
C VAL A 185 -8.01 -3.11 23.27
N SER A 186 -8.38 -3.99 22.33
CA SER A 186 -9.44 -4.99 22.57
C SER A 186 -9.05 -5.96 23.67
N SER A 187 -7.81 -6.44 23.71
CA SER A 187 -7.28 -7.33 24.74
C SER A 187 -7.32 -6.70 26.14
N LEU A 188 -6.97 -5.42 26.26
CA LEU A 188 -7.07 -4.68 27.53
C LEU A 188 -8.52 -4.48 27.99
N LEU A 189 -9.43 -4.23 27.05
CA LEU A 189 -10.86 -4.12 27.37
C LEU A 189 -11.47 -5.46 27.81
N ILE A 190 -11.01 -6.57 27.23
CA ILE A 190 -11.41 -7.92 27.65
C ILE A 190 -10.96 -8.19 29.08
N ASP A 191 -9.71 -7.85 29.43
CA ASP A 191 -9.15 -8.10 30.77
C ASP A 191 -9.83 -7.24 31.85
N GLN A 192 -10.12 -5.96 31.57
CA GLN A 192 -10.72 -5.06 32.55
C GLN A 192 -12.26 -5.17 32.65
N PHE A 193 -12.96 -5.42 31.54
CA PHE A 193 -14.43 -5.35 31.47
C PHE A 193 -15.11 -6.66 31.08
N GLY A 194 -14.35 -7.71 30.73
CA GLY A 194 -14.91 -8.98 30.26
C GLY A 194 -15.61 -8.90 28.89
N LEU A 195 -15.36 -7.82 28.13
CA LEU A 195 -16.02 -7.56 26.84
C LEU A 195 -15.41 -8.40 25.71
N LEU A 196 -15.74 -9.69 25.67
CA LEU A 196 -15.26 -10.65 24.65
C LEU A 196 -15.59 -10.23 23.21
N VAL A 197 -16.58 -9.35 23.01
CA VAL A 197 -17.02 -8.84 21.71
C VAL A 197 -16.11 -7.71 21.18
N ALA A 198 -15.26 -7.13 22.03
CA ALA A 198 -14.40 -6.01 21.64
C ALA A 198 -13.39 -6.37 20.54
N ASP A 199 -12.81 -7.57 20.59
CA ASP A 199 -11.85 -8.05 19.59
C ASP A 199 -12.49 -8.26 18.20
N PRO A 200 -13.59 -9.04 18.06
CA PRO A 200 -14.32 -9.17 16.78
C PRO A 200 -14.75 -7.83 16.17
N LEU A 201 -15.27 -6.90 16.98
CA LEU A 201 -15.69 -5.58 16.47
C LEU A 201 -14.52 -4.77 15.94
N CYS A 202 -13.38 -4.81 16.63
CA CYS A 202 -12.17 -4.12 16.18
C CYS A 202 -11.66 -4.71 14.85
N SER A 203 -11.61 -6.04 14.73
CA SER A 203 -11.20 -6.72 13.50
C SER A 203 -12.12 -6.42 12.31
N VAL A 204 -13.45 -6.37 12.53
CA VAL A 204 -14.41 -5.94 11.49
C VAL A 204 -14.13 -4.51 11.04
N PHE A 205 -13.90 -3.60 11.99
CA PHE A 205 -13.58 -2.21 11.68
C PHE A 205 -12.30 -2.08 10.84
N ILE A 206 -11.23 -2.78 11.23
CA ILE A 206 -9.96 -2.80 10.50
C ILE A 206 -10.15 -3.38 9.08
N ALA A 207 -10.87 -4.49 8.94
CA ALA A 207 -11.12 -5.11 7.64
C ALA A 207 -11.86 -4.15 6.67
N VAL A 208 -12.86 -3.42 7.16
CA VAL A 208 -13.57 -2.40 6.37
C VAL A 208 -12.64 -1.26 5.98
N LEU A 209 -11.80 -0.79 6.90
CA LEU A 209 -10.83 0.29 6.63
C LEU A 209 -9.84 -0.13 5.54
N ILE A 210 -9.29 -1.35 5.61
CA ILE A 210 -8.40 -1.91 4.59
C ILE A 210 -9.11 -1.95 3.25
N PHE A 211 -10.32 -2.52 3.20
CA PHE A 211 -11.09 -2.65 1.97
C PHE A 211 -11.32 -1.28 1.31
N VAL A 212 -11.80 -0.29 2.06
CA VAL A 212 -12.05 1.09 1.56
C VAL A 212 -10.76 1.75 1.07
N SER A 213 -9.65 1.54 1.77
CA SER A 213 -8.34 2.14 1.42
C SER A 213 -7.76 1.57 0.13
N VAL A 214 -8.12 0.33 -0.23
CA VAL A 214 -7.60 -0.37 -1.41
C VAL A 214 -8.38 -0.04 -2.68
N LEU A 215 -9.66 0.29 -2.58
CA LEU A 215 -10.50 0.70 -3.72
C LEU A 215 -9.88 1.79 -4.61
N PRO A 216 -9.37 2.93 -4.09
CA PRO A 216 -8.75 3.94 -4.93
C PRO A 216 -7.46 3.44 -5.61
N LEU A 217 -6.68 2.59 -4.94
CA LEU A 217 -5.45 2.00 -5.49
C LEU A 217 -5.76 1.06 -6.67
N LEU A 218 -6.76 0.19 -6.50
CA LEU A 218 -7.21 -0.72 -7.56
C LEU A 218 -7.77 0.06 -8.76
N LYS A 219 -8.60 1.08 -8.51
CA LYS A 219 -9.15 1.93 -9.56
C LYS A 219 -8.07 2.69 -10.32
N HIS A 220 -7.08 3.24 -9.63
CA HIS A 220 -6.01 3.99 -10.28
C HIS A 220 -5.11 3.08 -11.12
N SER A 221 -4.69 1.93 -10.55
CA SER A 221 -3.84 0.97 -11.26
C SER A 221 -4.55 0.34 -12.44
N SER A 222 -5.85 -0.01 -12.32
CA SER A 222 -6.63 -0.58 -13.43
C SER A 222 -6.76 0.39 -14.59
N MET A 223 -6.99 1.68 -14.31
CA MET A 223 -7.10 2.71 -15.34
C MET A 223 -5.80 2.85 -16.14
N ILE A 224 -4.64 2.79 -15.49
CA ILE A 224 -3.34 2.83 -16.18
C ILE A 224 -3.14 1.57 -17.03
N LEU A 225 -3.54 0.39 -16.53
CA LEU A 225 -3.41 -0.87 -17.26
C LEU A 225 -4.32 -0.92 -18.50
N VAL A 226 -5.50 -0.29 -18.45
CA VAL A 226 -6.45 -0.17 -19.58
C VAL A 226 -6.07 0.98 -20.53
N LEU A 227 -4.84 1.51 -20.45
CA LEU A 227 -4.33 2.57 -21.34
C LEU A 227 -5.13 3.87 -21.27
N ARG A 228 -5.76 4.17 -20.12
CA ARG A 228 -6.50 5.42 -19.99
C ARG A 228 -5.56 6.61 -20.11
N THR A 229 -5.97 7.59 -20.91
CA THR A 229 -5.28 8.88 -21.00
C THR A 229 -5.15 9.51 -19.60
N PRO A 230 -3.95 9.89 -19.16
CA PRO A 230 -3.76 10.50 -17.85
C PRO A 230 -4.65 11.74 -17.68
N CYS A 231 -5.42 11.81 -16.59
CA CYS A 231 -6.29 12.95 -16.29
C CYS A 231 -5.55 14.31 -16.26
N GLN A 232 -4.22 14.28 -16.09
CA GLN A 232 -3.36 15.47 -16.12
C GLN A 232 -3.16 16.07 -17.51
N ILE A 233 -3.34 15.26 -18.54
CA ILE A 233 -3.20 15.65 -19.95
C ILE A 233 -4.59 15.91 -20.56
N GLU A 234 -5.62 15.26 -20.03
CA GLU A 234 -7.02 15.44 -20.42
C GLU A 234 -7.45 16.92 -20.41
N GLY A 235 -8.17 17.34 -21.46
CA GLY A 235 -8.71 18.70 -21.59
C GLY A 235 -7.74 19.73 -22.19
N LYS A 236 -7.61 20.90 -21.52
CA LYS A 236 -6.99 22.12 -22.10
C LYS A 236 -5.54 21.94 -22.55
N ARG A 237 -4.77 21.08 -21.88
CA ARG A 237 -3.36 20.86 -22.20
C ARG A 237 -3.21 20.09 -23.51
N LEU A 238 -4.01 19.02 -23.69
CA LEU A 238 -4.01 18.26 -24.94
C LEU A 238 -4.49 19.11 -26.10
N SER A 239 -5.59 19.86 -25.93
CA SER A 239 -6.10 20.78 -26.96
C SER A 239 -5.08 21.86 -27.33
N SER A 240 -4.32 22.38 -26.35
CA SER A 240 -3.24 23.35 -26.59
C SER A 240 -2.08 22.75 -27.38
N VAL A 241 -1.68 21.52 -27.07
CA VAL A 241 -0.60 20.81 -27.79
C VAL A 241 -1.04 20.46 -29.21
N LEU A 242 -2.24 19.91 -29.39
CA LEU A 242 -2.82 19.63 -30.71
C LEU A 242 -2.98 20.90 -31.54
N GLY A 243 -3.37 22.01 -30.91
CA GLY A 243 -3.41 23.33 -31.55
C GLY A 243 -2.03 23.84 -31.98
N LYS A 244 -0.95 23.46 -31.30
CA LYS A 244 0.42 23.75 -31.76
C LYS A 244 0.83 22.86 -32.93
N VAL A 245 0.40 21.61 -32.98
CA VAL A 245 0.67 20.70 -34.10
C VAL A 245 0.05 21.22 -35.40
N LEU A 246 -1.16 21.78 -35.34
CA LEU A 246 -1.82 22.42 -36.49
C LEU A 246 -1.11 23.70 -36.99
N LYS A 247 -0.24 24.31 -36.18
CA LYS A 247 0.55 25.48 -36.58
C LYS A 247 1.85 25.11 -37.29
N ILE A 248 2.20 23.83 -37.35
CA ILE A 248 3.39 23.36 -38.06
C ILE A 248 3.08 23.43 -39.56
N GLU A 249 3.96 24.09 -40.31
CA GLU A 249 3.83 24.24 -41.76
C GLU A 249 3.75 22.86 -42.43
N GLY A 250 2.76 22.66 -43.30
CA GLY A 250 2.49 21.39 -43.97
C GLY A 250 1.50 20.45 -43.25
N VAL A 251 1.06 20.76 -42.03
CA VAL A 251 0.01 19.99 -41.33
C VAL A 251 -1.38 20.52 -41.68
N LEU A 252 -2.19 19.71 -42.38
CA LEU A 252 -3.57 20.07 -42.77
C LEU A 252 -4.61 19.76 -41.68
N SER A 253 -4.52 18.57 -41.07
CA SER A 253 -5.42 18.11 -40.00
C SER A 253 -4.84 16.89 -39.28
N TYR A 254 -5.31 16.60 -38.07
CA TYR A 254 -5.04 15.34 -37.36
C TYR A 254 -6.35 14.57 -37.14
N ARG A 255 -6.26 13.24 -37.05
CA ARG A 255 -7.37 12.31 -36.77
C ARG A 255 -6.88 11.12 -35.96
N ASN A 256 -7.78 10.49 -35.20
CA ASN A 256 -7.56 9.25 -34.46
C ASN A 256 -6.42 9.31 -33.44
N GLU A 257 -6.39 10.37 -32.64
CA GLU A 257 -5.40 10.55 -31.60
C GLU A 257 -5.59 9.56 -30.44
N HIS A 258 -4.52 8.85 -30.08
CA HIS A 258 -4.51 7.91 -28.96
C HIS A 258 -3.37 8.28 -28.01
N PHE A 259 -3.71 8.52 -26.75
CA PHE A 259 -2.76 8.90 -25.71
C PHE A 259 -2.96 8.03 -24.49
N TRP A 260 -1.87 7.50 -23.94
CA TRP A 260 -1.82 6.67 -22.74
C TRP A 260 -0.54 6.97 -21.95
#